data_AF-A0A5D0VUD6-F1
#
_entry.id   AF-A0A5D0VUD6-F1
#
_cell.length_a   1.000
_cell.length_b   1.000
_cell.length_c   1.000
_cell.angle_alpha   90.00
_cell.angle_beta   90.00
_cell.angle_gamma   90.00
#
_symmetry.space_group_name_H-M   'P 1'
#
loop_
_entity.id
_entity.type
_entity.pdbx_description
1 polymer ?
#
loop_
_entity_poly.entity_id
_entity_poly.type
_entity_poly.pdbx_seq_one_letter_code
_entity_poly.pdbx_strand_id
1 'polypeptide(L)'
;MFRKELVLARRLDNRLCLVEALLSELNLERGFRLRPIPDFGFSFPEDASEILVAELVARTRQQAKEDEFLPFNFDGEKKGFSSIVILARVSQDLESLAFWLESGFIVVGSINAKAPLVESSLRASFPVDLFINGPIPPAVVIGRANVNLLAQVRALGECGVPVDCILTRDEMPVIARSSRYVREVFDCRNCTDDHVVECIKAISQASPAKPVVYTAGDLEIGLLARIWEDVRDLVLAPNDPKLSSQLNNKAVQIEKMKASGVKVPLSRVVEGDGSLESVIRDFSFPVICKPTELAKKGAFIGKTLIVENDVELRQRIGCLVSKGDALVLIQEYIPGSQDNIFFTLVACSRGGNVCSKIAGRKLMDDGRGCIGIGETVYDRLLEIESEKAFRGFSVGGVLGVEFKRHDLTGDFYFIEANFRPENTHAMAQAAGVNLSVITYLEAVCLGGLYAPLSYRKVTWMDASLVILRKLRTRSSKDSVRQRTGDKGKVIDALWLLADPLPAIVWYLLKSGSLIKRGFNRVVSRFYE
;
A
#
# COMPACT_ATOMS: atom_id res chain seq x y z
N MET A 1 36.56 -1.28 21.25
CA MET A 1 36.21 -2.66 20.84
C MET A 1 34.79 -2.94 21.31
N PHE A 2 33.79 -2.78 20.44
CA PHE A 2 32.42 -3.16 20.76
C PHE A 2 32.33 -4.69 20.75
N ARG A 3 31.81 -5.30 21.82
CA ARG A 3 31.51 -6.74 21.84
C ARG A 3 30.21 -6.97 21.06
N LYS A 4 30.11 -8.07 20.31
CA LYS A 4 28.88 -8.46 19.61
C LYS A 4 27.79 -8.70 20.66
N GLU A 5 26.59 -8.12 20.51
CA GLU A 5 25.57 -8.09 21.57
C GLU A 5 24.23 -8.65 21.05
N LEU A 6 23.95 -9.91 21.38
CA LEU A 6 22.68 -10.58 21.03
C LEU A 6 21.67 -10.39 22.17
N VAL A 7 20.78 -9.42 22.02
CA VAL A 7 19.81 -9.08 23.07
C VAL A 7 18.53 -9.88 22.86
N LEU A 8 18.49 -11.13 23.32
CA LEU A 8 17.27 -11.96 23.24
C LEU A 8 16.05 -11.26 23.86
N ALA A 9 14.91 -11.33 23.17
CA ALA A 9 13.63 -10.89 23.70
C ALA A 9 12.60 -12.02 23.53
N ARG A 10 11.58 -12.07 24.39
CA ARG A 10 10.95 -13.35 24.73
C ARG A 10 9.45 -13.42 24.41
N ARG A 11 9.11 -14.19 23.37
CA ARG A 11 7.72 -14.56 23.04
C ARG A 11 7.35 -15.94 23.62
N LEU A 12 6.89 -15.94 24.88
CA LEU A 12 6.25 -17.03 25.64
C LEU A 12 7.06 -18.30 26.01
N ASP A 13 6.44 -19.11 26.90
CA ASP A 13 6.88 -20.29 27.70
C ASP A 13 8.23 -20.24 28.46
N ASN A 14 8.30 -20.95 29.58
CA ASN A 14 9.30 -20.81 30.67
C ASN A 14 10.58 -21.65 30.47
N ARG A 15 11.13 -21.69 29.25
CA ARG A 15 12.24 -22.59 28.91
C ARG A 15 13.46 -21.86 28.35
N LEU A 16 14.11 -21.05 29.20
CA LEU A 16 15.39 -20.38 28.89
C LEU A 16 16.42 -21.38 28.33
N CYS A 17 16.50 -22.55 28.97
CA CYS A 17 17.34 -23.68 28.60
C CYS A 17 17.12 -24.21 27.16
N LEU A 18 15.95 -24.03 26.54
CA LEU A 18 15.74 -24.43 25.14
C LEU A 18 16.21 -23.36 24.15
N VAL A 19 16.20 -22.08 24.53
CA VAL A 19 16.79 -21.02 23.72
C VAL A 19 18.32 -21.06 23.85
N GLU A 20 18.83 -21.33 25.05
CA GLU A 20 20.25 -21.62 25.28
C GLU A 20 20.68 -22.87 24.48
N ALA A 21 19.90 -23.95 24.49
CA ALA A 21 20.17 -25.14 23.67
C ALA A 21 20.13 -24.84 22.15
N LEU A 22 19.19 -24.03 21.65
CA LEU A 22 19.18 -23.60 20.24
C LEU A 22 20.44 -22.80 19.88
N LEU A 23 20.88 -21.88 20.75
CA LEU A 23 22.11 -21.12 20.53
C LEU A 23 23.36 -22.01 20.61
N SER A 24 23.33 -23.07 21.43
CA SER A 24 24.38 -24.09 21.48
C SER A 24 24.40 -24.96 20.21
N GLU A 25 23.23 -25.45 19.76
CA GLU A 25 23.02 -26.16 18.49
C GLU A 25 23.55 -25.34 17.28
N LEU A 26 23.42 -24.01 17.34
CA LEU A 26 23.92 -23.07 16.33
C LEU A 26 25.34 -22.50 16.61
N ASN A 27 26.07 -22.96 17.64
CA ASN A 27 27.38 -22.42 18.05
C ASN A 27 27.44 -20.91 18.38
N LEU A 28 26.29 -20.26 18.58
CA LEU A 28 26.13 -18.81 18.81
C LEU A 28 26.59 -18.32 20.20
N GLU A 29 27.06 -19.21 21.08
CA GLU A 29 27.61 -18.85 22.38
C GLU A 29 28.91 -18.04 22.28
N ARG A 30 29.70 -18.25 21.21
CA ARG A 30 31.07 -17.71 21.08
C ARG A 30 31.11 -16.24 20.66
N GLY A 31 30.79 -15.35 21.60
CA GLY A 31 31.09 -13.91 21.50
C GLY A 31 29.95 -12.97 21.89
N PHE A 32 28.76 -13.52 22.16
CA PHE A 32 27.55 -12.76 22.43
C PHE A 32 27.17 -12.78 23.93
N ARG A 33 26.19 -11.96 24.33
CA ARG A 33 25.70 -11.86 25.72
C ARG A 33 24.17 -11.84 25.75
N LEU A 34 23.57 -12.90 26.26
CA LEU A 34 22.12 -12.98 26.42
C LEU A 34 21.67 -12.04 27.54
N ARG A 35 20.63 -11.26 27.27
CA ARG A 35 19.97 -10.39 28.25
C ARG A 35 18.47 -10.46 28.00
N PRO A 36 17.66 -11.02 28.92
CA PRO A 36 16.21 -11.07 28.73
C PRO A 36 15.60 -9.66 28.78
N ILE A 37 14.63 -9.41 27.89
CA ILE A 37 13.74 -8.25 27.95
C ILE A 37 12.31 -8.75 28.24
N PRO A 38 11.62 -8.23 29.27
CA PRO A 38 10.27 -8.70 29.64
C PRO A 38 9.14 -8.12 28.75
N ASP A 39 9.28 -6.88 28.29
CA ASP A 39 8.16 -6.10 27.72
C ASP A 39 8.03 -6.26 26.20
N PHE A 40 7.88 -7.51 25.73
CA PHE A 40 8.30 -7.89 24.37
C PHE A 40 7.54 -9.08 23.70
N GLY A 41 6.25 -8.90 23.33
CA GLY A 41 5.41 -9.90 22.63
C GLY A 41 4.64 -9.28 21.46
N PHE A 42 4.04 -10.04 20.52
CA PHE A 42 3.65 -9.50 19.19
C PHE A 42 2.16 -9.41 18.80
N SER A 43 1.64 -8.17 18.57
CA SER A 43 0.19 -7.93 18.61
C SER A 43 -0.53 -8.36 17.36
N PHE A 44 -1.05 -9.56 17.48
CA PHE A 44 -2.21 -9.99 16.72
C PHE A 44 -3.48 -9.37 17.33
N PRO A 45 -4.57 -9.31 16.57
CA PRO A 45 -5.90 -8.99 17.09
C PRO A 45 -6.32 -10.07 18.09
N GLU A 46 -6.24 -9.72 19.38
CA GLU A 46 -6.13 -10.64 20.52
C GLU A 46 -4.88 -11.56 20.42
N ASP A 47 -3.67 -10.95 20.37
CA ASP A 47 -2.82 -10.86 21.58
C ASP A 47 -1.48 -10.06 21.42
N ALA A 48 -1.29 -9.02 22.29
CA ALA A 48 -0.06 -8.38 22.88
C ALA A 48 1.14 -7.89 22.01
N SER A 49 1.64 -6.63 22.13
CA SER A 49 2.28 -5.80 21.04
C SER A 49 3.82 -5.51 20.93
N GLU A 50 4.36 -5.30 19.69
CA GLU A 50 5.78 -5.59 19.33
C GLU A 50 6.77 -4.49 18.88
N ILE A 51 8.05 -4.79 19.13
CA ILE A 51 9.33 -4.13 18.76
C ILE A 51 9.92 -4.85 17.54
N LEU A 52 11.24 -4.85 17.35
CA LEU A 52 11.86 -5.27 16.11
C LEU A 52 12.98 -6.28 16.26
N VAL A 53 12.88 -7.29 15.42
CA VAL A 53 13.35 -8.66 15.60
C VAL A 53 13.93 -9.20 14.29
N ALA A 54 14.67 -10.30 14.41
CA ALA A 54 14.72 -11.31 13.38
C ALA A 54 14.02 -12.58 13.89
N GLU A 55 13.00 -13.04 13.17
CA GLU A 55 12.23 -14.24 13.54
C GLU A 55 12.85 -15.47 12.86
N LEU A 56 13.05 -16.54 13.63
CA LEU A 56 13.41 -17.85 13.13
C LEU A 56 12.12 -18.63 12.87
N VAL A 57 11.73 -18.70 11.60
CA VAL A 57 10.52 -19.40 11.15
C VAL A 57 10.86 -20.83 10.75
N ALA A 58 10.76 -21.77 11.69
CA ALA A 58 11.01 -23.19 11.44
C ALA A 58 9.91 -23.80 10.55
N ARG A 59 10.12 -23.83 9.23
CA ARG A 59 9.20 -24.46 8.27
C ARG A 59 9.32 -25.98 8.27
N THR A 60 8.19 -26.69 8.23
CA THR A 60 8.18 -28.16 8.23
C THR A 60 8.38 -28.73 6.82
N ARG A 61 8.96 -29.95 6.75
CA ARG A 61 9.30 -30.63 5.48
C ARG A 61 8.12 -30.86 4.51
N GLN A 62 6.86 -30.73 4.95
CA GLN A 62 5.69 -30.83 4.06
C GLN A 62 5.37 -29.54 3.29
N GLN A 63 5.85 -28.38 3.74
CA GLN A 63 5.78 -27.14 2.95
C GLN A 63 7.03 -26.88 2.09
N ALA A 64 8.13 -27.60 2.34
CA ALA A 64 9.40 -27.47 1.61
C ALA A 64 9.42 -28.24 0.26
N LYS A 65 8.28 -28.32 -0.44
CA LYS A 65 8.17 -28.96 -1.77
C LYS A 65 7.89 -27.94 -2.87
N GLU A 66 8.82 -27.00 -3.05
CA GLU A 66 9.13 -26.39 -4.36
C GLU A 66 10.43 -25.56 -4.32
N ASP A 67 10.83 -25.01 -3.16
CA ASP A 67 12.10 -24.31 -2.95
C ASP A 67 13.10 -25.11 -2.07
N GLU A 68 14.24 -25.55 -2.63
CA GLU A 68 15.31 -26.25 -1.89
C GLU A 68 16.35 -25.29 -1.25
N PHE A 69 16.04 -24.67 -0.10
CA PHE A 69 17.04 -23.96 0.71
C PHE A 69 16.80 -24.01 2.23
N LEU A 70 17.22 -25.10 2.90
CA LEU A 70 17.61 -25.11 4.32
C LEU A 70 18.55 -26.32 4.61
N PRO A 71 19.75 -26.11 5.21
CA PRO A 71 20.65 -27.20 5.58
C PRO A 71 20.39 -27.81 6.97
N PHE A 72 19.42 -27.29 7.75
CA PHE A 72 19.22 -27.65 9.17
C PHE A 72 17.89 -28.37 9.46
N ASN A 73 17.95 -29.46 10.23
CA ASN A 73 16.78 -30.22 10.70
C ASN A 73 16.26 -29.72 12.07
N PHE A 74 15.85 -28.45 12.18
CA PHE A 74 15.23 -27.97 13.42
C PHE A 74 13.72 -28.26 13.43
N ASP A 75 13.34 -29.33 14.12
CA ASP A 75 11.95 -29.84 14.19
C ASP A 75 11.14 -29.10 15.28
N GLY A 76 10.65 -27.91 14.92
CA GLY A 76 9.91 -27.01 15.84
C GLY A 76 8.63 -27.62 16.42
N GLU A 77 7.90 -28.42 15.63
CA GLU A 77 6.68 -29.11 16.08
C GLU A 77 6.98 -30.11 17.20
N LYS A 78 8.05 -30.92 17.07
CA LYS A 78 8.46 -31.84 18.15
C LYS A 78 8.95 -31.12 19.42
N LYS A 79 9.46 -29.90 19.32
CA LYS A 79 9.87 -29.07 20.47
C LYS A 79 8.72 -28.20 21.02
N GLY A 80 7.60 -28.06 20.30
CA GLY A 80 6.37 -27.42 20.76
C GLY A 80 6.23 -25.91 20.46
N PHE A 81 6.92 -25.39 19.44
CA PHE A 81 6.94 -23.95 19.11
C PHE A 81 6.53 -23.69 17.65
N SER A 82 5.83 -22.58 17.41
CA SER A 82 5.47 -22.10 16.06
C SER A 82 6.49 -21.11 15.47
N SER A 83 7.11 -20.26 16.29
CA SER A 83 8.21 -19.37 15.88
C SER A 83 9.06 -18.93 17.09
N ILE A 84 10.28 -18.41 16.83
CA ILE A 84 11.17 -17.84 17.85
C ILE A 84 11.68 -16.47 17.39
N VAL A 85 11.74 -15.54 18.33
CA VAL A 85 11.82 -14.09 18.14
C VAL A 85 13.12 -13.58 18.79
N ILE A 86 14.04 -12.95 18.05
CA ILE A 86 15.38 -12.59 18.53
C ILE A 86 15.77 -11.14 18.16
N LEU A 87 16.50 -10.42 19.03
CA LEU A 87 17.16 -9.15 18.66
C LEU A 87 18.66 -9.36 18.49
N ALA A 88 19.11 -9.41 17.24
CA ALA A 88 20.50 -9.12 16.94
C ALA A 88 20.70 -7.60 16.98
N ARG A 89 21.55 -7.09 17.89
CA ARG A 89 22.10 -5.74 17.74
C ARG A 89 23.20 -5.79 16.69
N VAL A 90 22.79 -5.85 15.43
CA VAL A 90 23.68 -5.89 14.27
C VAL A 90 24.48 -4.58 14.20
N SER A 91 25.77 -4.64 14.55
CA SER A 91 26.78 -3.68 14.08
C SER A 91 26.99 -3.84 12.57
N GLN A 92 27.77 -2.97 11.93
CA GLN A 92 28.18 -3.08 10.51
C GLN A 92 29.18 -4.24 10.26
N ASP A 93 28.93 -5.38 10.91
CA ASP A 93 29.70 -6.60 10.96
C ASP A 93 28.98 -7.63 10.08
N LEU A 94 29.32 -7.59 8.80
CA LEU A 94 28.65 -8.36 7.75
C LEU A 94 28.80 -9.88 7.94
N GLU A 95 29.89 -10.34 8.56
CA GLU A 95 30.09 -11.77 8.88
C GLU A 95 28.99 -12.30 9.79
N SER A 96 28.66 -11.55 10.85
CA SER A 96 27.56 -11.93 11.73
C SER A 96 26.21 -11.86 11.02
N LEU A 97 25.99 -10.87 10.16
CA LEU A 97 24.73 -10.73 9.42
C LEU A 97 24.50 -11.88 8.43
N ALA A 98 25.53 -12.26 7.66
CA ALA A 98 25.50 -13.41 6.76
C ALA A 98 25.16 -14.70 7.53
N PHE A 99 25.83 -14.95 8.67
CA PHE A 99 25.57 -16.11 9.50
C PHE A 99 24.10 -16.20 9.98
N TRP A 100 23.47 -15.07 10.35
CA TRP A 100 22.05 -15.06 10.72
C TRP A 100 21.15 -15.46 9.54
N LEU A 101 21.40 -14.91 8.34
CA LEU A 101 20.62 -15.26 7.15
C LEU A 101 20.81 -16.73 6.74
N GLU A 102 22.05 -17.23 6.74
CA GLU A 102 22.38 -18.64 6.46
C GLU A 102 21.75 -19.59 7.48
N SER A 103 21.56 -19.14 8.72
CA SER A 103 20.82 -19.85 9.77
C SER A 103 19.30 -19.75 9.65
N GLY A 104 18.76 -19.11 8.61
CA GLY A 104 17.32 -19.02 8.34
C GLY A 104 16.57 -17.90 9.06
N PHE A 105 17.25 -16.88 9.59
CA PHE A 105 16.59 -15.74 10.22
C PHE A 105 16.11 -14.70 9.20
N ILE A 106 14.89 -14.18 9.42
CA ILE A 106 14.26 -13.16 8.55
C ILE A 106 14.12 -11.84 9.32
N VAL A 107 14.42 -10.71 8.68
CA VAL A 107 14.37 -9.38 9.30
C VAL A 107 12.93 -8.89 9.42
N VAL A 108 12.57 -8.23 10.53
CA VAL A 108 11.24 -7.56 10.67
C VAL A 108 11.34 -6.01 10.75
N GLY A 109 12.55 -5.47 10.49
CA GLY A 109 12.85 -4.07 10.09
C GLY A 109 14.10 -3.43 10.75
N SER A 110 14.01 -2.25 11.40
CA SER A 110 15.09 -1.61 12.20
C SER A 110 14.65 -0.77 13.43
N ILE A 111 15.22 -1.03 14.62
CA ILE A 111 15.08 -0.16 15.83
C ILE A 111 16.04 1.04 15.71
N ASN A 112 15.68 2.21 16.26
CA ASN A 112 16.66 3.27 16.51
C ASN A 112 17.56 2.92 17.71
N ALA A 113 18.88 2.99 17.55
CA ALA A 113 19.87 2.62 18.58
C ALA A 113 19.84 3.45 19.88
N LYS A 114 19.06 4.54 19.95
CA LYS A 114 18.81 5.34 21.18
C LYS A 114 17.41 5.11 21.78
N ALA A 115 16.55 4.33 21.13
CA ALA A 115 15.20 4.06 21.61
C ALA A 115 15.18 2.88 22.60
N PRO A 116 14.22 2.83 23.54
CA PRO A 116 14.03 1.67 24.39
C PRO A 116 13.60 0.44 23.57
N LEU A 117 14.03 -0.75 24.00
CA LEU A 117 13.70 -2.02 23.37
C LEU A 117 12.30 -2.50 23.85
N VAL A 118 11.25 -1.72 23.55
CA VAL A 118 9.82 -1.89 23.93
C VAL A 118 8.90 -1.41 22.78
N GLU A 119 7.63 -1.88 22.68
CA GLU A 119 6.85 -1.94 21.41
C GLU A 119 7.21 -0.82 20.43
N SER A 120 6.92 0.40 20.85
CA SER A 120 6.72 1.57 19.99
C SER A 120 7.95 1.97 19.18
N SER A 121 9.09 1.33 19.46
CA SER A 121 10.35 1.43 18.74
C SER A 121 10.49 0.54 17.48
N LEU A 122 9.60 -0.43 17.20
CA LEU A 122 9.53 -1.06 15.85
C LEU A 122 9.22 0.01 14.80
N ARG A 123 10.08 0.09 13.79
CA ARG A 123 9.85 0.86 12.57
C ARG A 123 9.75 -0.10 11.39
N ALA A 124 8.71 0.09 10.58
CA ALA A 124 8.55 -0.60 9.31
C ALA A 124 9.59 -0.05 8.30
N SER A 125 10.81 -0.58 8.38
CA SER A 125 12.00 -0.04 7.70
C SER A 125 13.09 -1.10 7.66
N PHE A 126 13.58 -1.48 6.49
CA PHE A 126 14.68 -2.44 6.31
C PHE A 126 15.98 -1.67 6.01
N PRO A 127 17.13 -1.96 6.64
CA PRO A 127 18.37 -1.22 6.39
C PRO A 127 19.06 -1.75 5.12
N VAL A 128 18.61 -1.30 3.95
CA VAL A 128 19.01 -1.84 2.63
C VAL A 128 20.53 -1.78 2.42
N ASP A 129 21.18 -0.77 3.00
CA ASP A 129 22.63 -0.55 3.00
C ASP A 129 23.47 -1.63 3.70
N LEU A 130 22.85 -2.47 4.54
CA LEU A 130 23.52 -3.61 5.19
C LEU A 130 23.37 -4.93 4.44
N PHE A 131 22.46 -5.01 3.46
CA PHE A 131 22.13 -6.25 2.75
C PHE A 131 22.47 -6.24 1.26
N ILE A 132 22.54 -5.07 0.62
CA ILE A 132 23.02 -4.96 -0.76
C ILE A 132 24.54 -4.85 -0.76
N ASN A 133 25.21 -5.93 -1.18
CA ASN A 133 26.66 -5.96 -1.41
C ASN A 133 27.04 -5.16 -2.67
N GLY A 134 27.06 -3.83 -2.56
CA GLY A 134 27.48 -2.92 -3.62
C GLY A 134 26.57 -1.69 -3.75
N PRO A 135 26.42 -1.10 -4.96
CA PRO A 135 25.56 0.06 -5.17
C PRO A 135 24.08 -0.28 -4.97
N ILE A 136 23.41 0.45 -4.07
CA ILE A 136 21.97 0.36 -3.84
C ILE A 136 21.22 0.82 -5.12
N PRO A 137 20.38 -0.04 -5.74
CA PRO A 137 19.52 0.36 -6.86
C PRO A 137 18.57 1.49 -6.43
N PRO A 138 18.57 2.66 -7.09
CA PRO A 138 17.66 3.74 -6.73
C PRO A 138 16.23 3.41 -7.17
N ALA A 139 15.24 4.05 -6.54
CA ALA A 139 13.85 3.96 -6.95
C ALA A 139 13.45 5.17 -7.80
N VAL A 140 12.59 4.96 -8.80
CA VAL A 140 12.02 6.00 -9.66
C VAL A 140 10.51 5.99 -9.51
N VAL A 141 9.95 7.01 -8.85
CA VAL A 141 8.50 7.11 -8.64
C VAL A 141 7.89 8.04 -9.69
N ILE A 142 7.17 7.46 -10.64
CA ILE A 142 6.45 8.20 -11.70
C ILE A 142 5.07 8.57 -11.16
N GLY A 143 4.72 9.86 -11.16
CA GLY A 143 3.50 10.30 -10.48
C GLY A 143 3.19 11.78 -10.46
N ARG A 144 2.25 12.11 -9.59
CA ARG A 144 1.89 13.46 -9.18
C ARG A 144 2.44 13.70 -7.78
N ALA A 145 2.96 14.89 -7.48
CA ALA A 145 3.42 15.24 -6.14
C ALA A 145 2.24 15.39 -5.15
N ASN A 146 1.78 14.27 -4.59
CA ASN A 146 0.63 14.14 -3.71
C ASN A 146 0.93 13.19 -2.53
N VAL A 147 -0.10 12.91 -1.71
CA VAL A 147 -0.04 11.97 -0.55
C VAL A 147 0.52 10.60 -0.91
N ASN A 148 0.21 10.07 -2.10
CA ASN A 148 0.57 8.72 -2.51
C ASN A 148 2.06 8.65 -2.91
N LEU A 149 2.51 9.53 -3.81
CA LEU A 149 3.92 9.63 -4.19
C LEU A 149 4.81 9.92 -2.97
N LEU A 150 4.41 10.84 -2.10
CA LEU A 150 5.16 11.16 -0.88
C LEU A 150 5.23 9.97 0.09
N ALA A 151 4.16 9.17 0.21
CA ALA A 151 4.17 7.97 1.04
C ALA A 151 5.15 6.92 0.51
N GLN A 152 5.19 6.68 -0.80
CA GLN A 152 6.15 5.76 -1.43
C GLN A 152 7.61 6.25 -1.26
N VAL A 153 7.86 7.53 -1.56
CA VAL A 153 9.15 8.20 -1.39
C VAL A 153 9.69 8.06 0.04
N ARG A 154 8.84 8.29 1.05
CA ARG A 154 9.23 8.16 2.47
C ARG A 154 9.45 6.69 2.86
N ALA A 155 8.56 5.80 2.46
CA ALA A 155 8.66 4.38 2.79
C ALA A 155 9.98 3.75 2.28
N LEU A 156 10.43 4.14 1.08
CA LEU A 156 11.70 3.72 0.49
C LEU A 156 12.90 4.50 1.06
N GLY A 157 12.81 5.83 1.16
CA GLY A 157 13.90 6.69 1.63
C GLY A 157 14.24 6.55 3.12
N GLU A 158 13.29 6.19 3.98
CA GLU A 158 13.54 5.81 5.38
C GLU A 158 14.34 4.49 5.53
N CYS A 159 14.57 3.79 4.41
CA CYS A 159 15.28 2.51 4.32
C CYS A 159 16.62 2.63 3.58
N GLY A 160 17.06 3.85 3.27
CA GLY A 160 18.33 4.12 2.58
C GLY A 160 18.28 4.03 1.05
N VAL A 161 17.13 3.69 0.46
CA VAL A 161 16.95 3.69 -1.00
C VAL A 161 16.96 5.14 -1.52
N PRO A 162 17.85 5.53 -2.45
CA PRO A 162 17.78 6.84 -3.08
C PRO A 162 16.55 6.90 -4.00
N VAL A 163 15.71 7.95 -3.90
CA VAL A 163 14.46 8.04 -4.67
C VAL A 163 14.43 9.26 -5.58
N ASP A 164 14.28 9.05 -6.89
CA ASP A 164 13.98 10.11 -7.85
C ASP A 164 12.49 10.17 -8.17
N CYS A 165 11.97 11.35 -8.47
CA CYS A 165 10.58 11.55 -8.87
C CYS A 165 10.49 12.03 -10.32
N ILE A 166 9.68 11.37 -11.14
CA ILE A 166 9.26 11.87 -12.45
C ILE A 166 7.83 12.37 -12.31
N LEU A 167 7.65 13.69 -12.39
CA LEU A 167 6.36 14.32 -12.16
C LEU A 167 5.60 14.55 -13.46
N THR A 168 4.48 13.83 -13.62
CA THR A 168 3.70 13.77 -14.87
C THR A 168 2.48 14.69 -14.88
N ARG A 169 1.89 15.04 -13.72
CA ARG A 169 0.60 15.78 -13.68
C ARG A 169 0.38 16.68 -12.45
N ASP A 170 -0.61 17.57 -12.61
CA ASP A 170 -1.36 18.37 -11.62
C ASP A 170 -0.57 19.34 -10.72
N GLU A 171 0.35 18.83 -9.90
CA GLU A 171 0.86 19.54 -8.71
C GLU A 171 2.20 20.24 -8.98
N MET A 172 2.63 21.13 -8.09
CA MET A 172 3.91 21.83 -8.26
C MET A 172 5.10 20.98 -7.77
N PRO A 173 6.22 20.90 -8.52
CA PRO A 173 7.39 20.08 -8.16
C PRO A 173 8.00 20.39 -6.80
N VAL A 174 7.83 21.64 -6.32
CA VAL A 174 8.26 22.08 -4.99
C VAL A 174 7.70 21.21 -3.85
N ILE A 175 6.53 20.57 -4.03
CA ILE A 175 5.97 19.63 -3.05
C ILE A 175 6.90 18.41 -2.91
N ALA A 176 7.32 17.78 -4.01
CA ALA A 176 8.25 16.66 -3.99
C ALA A 176 9.67 17.09 -3.61
N ARG A 177 10.19 18.17 -4.22
CA ARG A 177 11.54 18.73 -3.95
C ARG A 177 11.73 19.19 -2.49
N SER A 178 10.64 19.42 -1.76
CA SER A 178 10.71 19.75 -0.33
C SER A 178 10.84 18.54 0.60
N SER A 179 10.66 17.31 0.09
CA SER A 179 10.83 16.10 0.89
C SER A 179 12.30 15.72 0.96
N ARG A 180 12.81 15.51 2.18
CA ARG A 180 14.22 15.13 2.43
C ARG A 180 14.64 13.77 1.87
N TYR A 181 13.67 12.97 1.42
CA TYR A 181 13.85 11.61 0.93
C TYR A 181 13.88 11.54 -0.61
N VAL A 182 13.64 12.67 -1.28
CA VAL A 182 13.81 12.79 -2.72
C VAL A 182 15.24 13.23 -3.02
N ARG A 183 15.89 12.50 -3.93
CA ARG A 183 17.19 12.84 -4.51
C ARG A 183 17.02 13.86 -5.62
N GLU A 184 16.35 13.50 -6.72
CA GLU A 184 16.07 14.41 -7.83
C GLU A 184 14.59 14.46 -8.27
N VAL A 185 14.21 15.56 -8.94
CA VAL A 185 12.84 15.77 -9.44
C VAL A 185 12.81 16.30 -10.86
N PHE A 186 12.43 15.42 -11.78
CA PHE A 186 12.17 15.70 -13.19
C PHE A 186 10.72 16.21 -13.34
N ASP A 187 10.55 17.39 -13.96
CA ASP A 187 9.23 18.01 -14.17
C ASP A 187 8.75 17.76 -15.61
N CYS A 188 8.06 16.63 -15.79
CA CYS A 188 7.53 16.19 -17.08
C CYS A 188 6.05 16.55 -17.29
N ARG A 189 5.49 17.50 -16.50
CA ARG A 189 4.03 17.73 -16.40
C ARG A 189 3.35 18.26 -17.67
N ASN A 190 4.13 18.67 -18.67
CA ASN A 190 3.65 19.14 -19.97
C ASN A 190 4.46 18.51 -21.12
N CYS A 191 4.99 17.31 -20.92
CA CYS A 191 5.94 16.65 -21.83
C CYS A 191 5.33 15.41 -22.49
N THR A 192 5.99 14.89 -23.54
CA THR A 192 5.59 13.63 -24.19
C THR A 192 6.04 12.40 -23.39
N ASP A 193 5.46 11.25 -23.72
CA ASP A 193 5.91 9.94 -23.22
C ASP A 193 7.40 9.71 -23.52
N ASP A 194 7.90 10.13 -24.70
CA ASP A 194 9.32 10.02 -25.09
C ASP A 194 10.24 10.80 -24.12
N HIS A 195 9.79 11.95 -23.61
CA HIS A 195 10.58 12.71 -22.64
C HIS A 195 10.68 11.98 -21.29
N VAL A 196 9.65 11.22 -20.90
CA VAL A 196 9.71 10.33 -19.73
C VAL A 196 10.68 9.18 -19.97
N VAL A 197 10.72 8.62 -21.20
CA VAL A 197 11.73 7.63 -21.62
C VAL A 197 13.14 8.20 -21.49
N GLU A 198 13.40 9.42 -21.96
CA GLU A 198 14.72 10.06 -21.83
C GLU A 198 15.09 10.38 -20.38
N CYS A 199 14.14 10.76 -19.52
CA CYS A 199 14.39 10.87 -18.07
C CYS A 199 14.76 9.51 -17.45
N ILE A 200 14.08 8.43 -17.82
CA ILE A 200 14.41 7.07 -17.32
C ILE A 200 15.79 6.61 -17.83
N LYS A 201 16.13 6.88 -19.09
CA LYS A 201 17.47 6.66 -19.65
C LYS A 201 18.55 7.42 -18.88
N ALA A 202 18.35 8.72 -18.64
CA ALA A 202 19.30 9.55 -17.91
C ALA A 202 19.51 9.05 -16.46
N ILE A 203 18.43 8.71 -15.74
CA ILE A 203 18.52 8.14 -14.40
C ILE A 203 19.25 6.79 -14.44
N SER A 204 18.92 5.90 -15.38
CA SER A 204 19.55 4.58 -15.50
C SER A 204 21.04 4.67 -15.86
N GLN A 205 21.44 5.62 -16.69
CA GLN A 205 22.85 5.82 -17.07
C GLN A 205 23.67 6.47 -15.94
N ALA A 206 23.05 7.35 -15.15
CA ALA A 206 23.68 7.96 -13.97
C ALA A 206 23.66 7.04 -12.72
N SER A 207 22.95 5.91 -12.77
CA SER A 207 22.78 5.02 -11.62
C SER A 207 23.75 3.84 -11.68
N PRO A 208 24.51 3.56 -10.60
CA PRO A 208 25.46 2.45 -10.57
C PRO A 208 24.80 1.05 -10.47
N ALA A 209 23.47 0.98 -10.40
CA ALA A 209 22.68 -0.23 -10.51
C ALA A 209 21.30 0.07 -11.13
N LYS A 210 20.67 -0.94 -11.74
CA LYS A 210 19.43 -0.83 -12.52
C LYS A 210 18.25 -0.31 -11.64
N PRO A 211 17.69 0.88 -11.89
CA PRO A 211 16.70 1.48 -10.98
C PRO A 211 15.37 0.69 -10.90
N VAL A 212 14.69 0.74 -9.74
CA VAL A 212 13.36 0.13 -9.55
C VAL A 212 12.26 1.17 -9.82
N VAL A 213 11.43 0.95 -10.84
CA VAL A 213 10.36 1.88 -11.22
C VAL A 213 9.04 1.60 -10.49
N TYR A 214 8.36 2.66 -10.06
CA TYR A 214 7.07 2.65 -9.39
C TYR A 214 6.10 3.65 -10.04
N THR A 215 4.79 3.42 -9.87
CA THR A 215 3.74 4.33 -10.35
C THR A 215 2.83 4.76 -9.19
N ALA A 216 2.53 6.07 -9.11
CA ALA A 216 1.72 6.66 -8.03
C ALA A 216 0.30 7.07 -8.46
N GLY A 217 -0.17 6.57 -9.61
CA GLY A 217 -1.50 6.86 -10.15
C GLY A 217 -1.89 5.97 -11.33
N ASP A 218 -3.19 5.84 -11.59
CA ASP A 218 -3.73 4.93 -12.62
C ASP A 218 -3.31 5.33 -14.04
N LEU A 219 -3.16 6.64 -14.26
CA LEU A 219 -2.67 7.21 -15.52
C LEU A 219 -1.17 6.93 -15.72
N GLU A 220 -0.41 6.79 -14.64
CA GLU A 220 1.02 6.46 -14.69
C GLU A 220 1.29 4.97 -14.90
N ILE A 221 0.41 4.08 -14.42
CA ILE A 221 0.40 2.67 -14.86
C ILE A 221 0.21 2.62 -16.38
N GLY A 222 -0.82 3.32 -16.88
CA GLY A 222 -1.11 3.38 -18.31
C GLY A 222 -0.02 4.06 -19.15
N LEU A 223 0.76 4.98 -18.57
CA LEU A 223 1.93 5.59 -19.20
C LEU A 223 3.08 4.58 -19.26
N LEU A 224 3.47 4.01 -18.13
CA LEU A 224 4.58 3.05 -18.05
C LEU A 224 4.35 1.83 -18.96
N ALA A 225 3.09 1.39 -19.10
CA ALA A 225 2.71 0.30 -20.00
C ALA A 225 2.88 0.62 -21.50
N ARG A 226 2.74 1.89 -21.92
CA ARG A 226 2.97 2.32 -23.31
C ARG A 226 4.46 2.33 -23.63
N ILE A 227 5.26 2.97 -22.78
CA ILE A 227 6.72 3.11 -22.96
C ILE A 227 7.51 1.87 -22.54
N TRP A 228 6.84 0.77 -22.17
CA TRP A 228 7.50 -0.33 -21.48
C TRP A 228 8.63 -0.98 -22.30
N GLU A 229 8.46 -1.13 -23.61
CA GLU A 229 9.49 -1.75 -24.46
C GLU A 229 10.74 -0.85 -24.61
N ASP A 230 10.60 0.46 -24.44
CA ASP A 230 11.71 1.42 -24.50
C ASP A 230 12.53 1.50 -23.20
N VAL A 231 11.97 1.00 -22.07
CA VAL A 231 12.57 1.14 -20.72
C VAL A 231 12.75 -0.16 -19.94
N ARG A 232 12.11 -1.26 -20.32
CA ARG A 232 12.21 -2.61 -19.70
C ARG A 232 13.64 -3.06 -19.42
N ASP A 233 14.57 -2.74 -20.31
CA ASP A 233 15.96 -3.18 -20.22
C ASP A 233 16.81 -2.17 -19.41
N LEU A 234 16.23 -1.02 -19.03
CA LEU A 234 16.81 0.06 -18.23
C LEU A 234 16.32 0.07 -16.76
N VAL A 235 15.10 -0.40 -16.48
CA VAL A 235 14.54 -0.45 -15.10
C VAL A 235 14.07 -1.86 -14.67
N LEU A 236 14.02 -2.08 -13.36
CA LEU A 236 13.35 -3.20 -12.70
C LEU A 236 11.94 -2.75 -12.33
N ALA A 237 10.93 -3.62 -12.43
CA ALA A 237 9.55 -3.29 -12.04
C ALA A 237 9.00 -4.38 -11.09
N PRO A 238 8.47 -4.01 -9.89
CA PRO A 238 7.88 -4.99 -8.97
C PRO A 238 6.59 -5.65 -9.48
N ASN A 239 5.92 -4.99 -10.42
CA ASN A 239 4.72 -5.45 -11.11
C ASN A 239 4.93 -5.35 -12.63
N ASP A 240 4.29 -6.24 -13.40
CA ASP A 240 4.27 -6.11 -14.86
C ASP A 240 3.40 -4.90 -15.25
N PRO A 241 3.95 -3.85 -15.92
CA PRO A 241 3.18 -2.65 -16.21
C PRO A 241 2.05 -2.88 -17.22
N LYS A 242 2.24 -3.79 -18.19
CA LYS A 242 1.23 -4.10 -19.21
C LYS A 242 0.07 -4.86 -18.59
N LEU A 243 0.33 -5.86 -17.75
CA LEU A 243 -0.69 -6.57 -16.98
C LEU A 243 -1.43 -5.62 -16.03
N SER A 244 -0.72 -4.80 -15.24
CA SER A 244 -1.35 -3.79 -14.37
C SER A 244 -2.22 -2.81 -15.16
N SER A 245 -1.81 -2.40 -16.38
CA SER A 245 -2.63 -1.52 -17.21
C SER A 245 -3.87 -2.20 -17.81
N GLN A 246 -3.84 -3.51 -18.05
CA GLN A 246 -5.04 -4.28 -18.42
C GLN A 246 -5.99 -4.43 -17.22
N LEU A 247 -5.43 -4.74 -16.04
CA LEU A 247 -6.17 -4.93 -14.79
C LEU A 247 -6.78 -3.63 -14.24
N ASN A 248 -6.36 -2.45 -14.70
CA ASN A 248 -7.03 -1.18 -14.39
C ASN A 248 -8.47 -1.08 -14.96
N ASN A 249 -8.85 -1.94 -15.91
CA ASN A 249 -10.22 -1.99 -16.43
C ASN A 249 -11.14 -2.81 -15.50
N LYS A 250 -12.19 -2.17 -14.98
CA LYS A 250 -13.12 -2.77 -14.01
C LYS A 250 -13.88 -4.00 -14.53
N ALA A 251 -14.09 -4.15 -15.84
CA ALA A 251 -14.71 -5.35 -16.39
C ALA A 251 -13.79 -6.57 -16.20
N VAL A 252 -12.52 -6.43 -16.59
CA VAL A 252 -11.47 -7.45 -16.42
C VAL A 252 -11.27 -7.80 -14.94
N GLN A 253 -11.36 -6.80 -14.04
CA GLN A 253 -11.34 -7.05 -12.59
C GLN A 253 -12.51 -7.96 -12.17
N ILE A 254 -13.74 -7.62 -12.53
CA ILE A 254 -14.95 -8.37 -12.16
C ILE A 254 -14.91 -9.81 -12.71
N GLU A 255 -14.41 -10.01 -13.93
CA GLU A 255 -14.23 -11.35 -14.50
C GLU A 255 -13.23 -12.20 -13.72
N LYS A 256 -12.05 -11.66 -13.40
CA LYS A 256 -11.05 -12.34 -12.55
C LYS A 256 -11.58 -12.63 -11.15
N MET A 257 -12.35 -11.73 -10.54
CA MET A 257 -12.96 -11.95 -9.22
C MET A 257 -14.01 -13.07 -9.24
N LYS A 258 -14.89 -13.10 -10.24
CA LYS A 258 -15.84 -14.21 -10.45
C LYS A 258 -15.12 -15.55 -10.59
N ALA A 259 -14.09 -15.61 -11.44
CA ALA A 259 -13.30 -16.82 -11.67
C ALA A 259 -12.55 -17.29 -10.41
N SER A 260 -12.26 -16.38 -9.47
CA SER A 260 -11.53 -16.66 -8.22
C SER A 260 -12.45 -16.98 -7.03
N GLY A 261 -13.77 -17.11 -7.25
CA GLY A 261 -14.74 -17.38 -6.17
C GLY A 261 -14.89 -16.24 -5.16
N VAL A 262 -14.58 -15.00 -5.56
CA VAL A 262 -14.81 -13.78 -4.79
C VAL A 262 -16.21 -13.26 -5.13
N LYS A 263 -16.99 -12.89 -4.11
CA LYS A 263 -18.33 -12.31 -4.33
C LYS A 263 -18.20 -10.94 -5.03
N VAL A 264 -18.87 -10.80 -6.17
CA VAL A 264 -19.04 -9.53 -6.89
C VAL A 264 -20.53 -9.18 -6.95
N PRO A 265 -20.91 -7.89 -6.99
CA PRO A 265 -22.29 -7.51 -7.29
C PRO A 265 -22.70 -8.01 -8.68
N LEU A 266 -23.99 -8.25 -8.94
CA LEU A 266 -24.50 -8.39 -10.30
C LEU A 266 -24.03 -7.19 -11.12
N SER A 267 -23.39 -7.45 -12.27
CA SER A 267 -22.59 -6.45 -12.98
C SER A 267 -22.68 -6.66 -14.50
N ARG A 268 -22.87 -5.57 -15.25
CA ARG A 268 -22.96 -5.54 -16.72
C ARG A 268 -22.27 -4.30 -17.28
N VAL A 269 -21.45 -4.46 -18.31
CA VAL A 269 -20.96 -3.34 -19.12
C VAL A 269 -22.03 -3.00 -20.16
N VAL A 270 -22.28 -1.70 -20.38
CA VAL A 270 -23.28 -1.18 -21.32
C VAL A 270 -22.63 -0.26 -22.35
N GLU A 271 -23.09 -0.41 -23.59
CA GLU A 271 -22.64 0.27 -24.81
C GLU A 271 -23.82 0.27 -25.80
N GLY A 272 -24.17 1.43 -26.38
CA GLY A 272 -25.36 1.60 -27.23
C GLY A 272 -26.71 1.46 -26.49
N ASP A 273 -27.77 2.09 -27.03
CA ASP A 273 -29.06 2.23 -26.33
C ASP A 273 -29.72 0.90 -25.90
N GLY A 274 -29.69 -0.12 -26.77
CA GLY A 274 -30.33 -1.42 -26.50
C GLY A 274 -29.76 -2.16 -25.28
N SER A 275 -28.56 -1.79 -24.81
CA SER A 275 -27.96 -2.36 -23.60
C SER A 275 -28.65 -1.88 -22.32
N LEU A 276 -29.24 -0.68 -22.29
CA LEU A 276 -29.91 -0.14 -21.11
C LEU A 276 -31.27 -0.79 -20.83
N GLU A 277 -32.03 -1.16 -21.87
CA GLU A 277 -33.27 -1.94 -21.72
C GLU A 277 -33.02 -3.28 -21.02
N SER A 278 -31.88 -3.91 -21.34
CA SER A 278 -31.47 -5.16 -20.69
C SER A 278 -31.21 -4.97 -19.18
N VAL A 279 -30.66 -3.82 -18.78
CA VAL A 279 -30.39 -3.51 -17.36
C VAL A 279 -31.70 -3.25 -16.62
N ILE A 280 -32.61 -2.47 -17.20
CA ILE A 280 -33.90 -2.12 -16.59
C ILE A 280 -34.76 -3.38 -16.31
N ARG A 281 -34.64 -4.41 -17.16
CA ARG A 281 -35.32 -5.71 -16.98
C ARG A 281 -34.62 -6.62 -15.97
N ASP A 282 -33.29 -6.63 -15.92
CA ASP A 282 -32.51 -7.66 -15.22
C ASP A 282 -31.94 -7.22 -13.85
N PHE A 283 -32.04 -5.94 -13.48
CA PHE A 283 -31.48 -5.38 -12.24
C PHE A 283 -32.57 -4.79 -11.33
N SER A 284 -32.45 -5.05 -10.03
CA SER A 284 -33.16 -4.27 -9.00
C SER A 284 -32.49 -2.91 -8.79
N PHE A 285 -33.30 -1.87 -8.60
CA PHE A 285 -32.83 -0.52 -8.25
C PHE A 285 -32.79 -0.30 -6.72
N PRO A 286 -31.92 0.59 -6.20
CA PRO A 286 -30.96 1.42 -6.93
C PRO A 286 -29.80 0.62 -7.57
N VAL A 287 -29.19 1.19 -8.61
CA VAL A 287 -28.00 0.64 -9.29
C VAL A 287 -26.82 1.61 -9.21
N ILE A 288 -25.61 1.07 -9.26
CA ILE A 288 -24.35 1.81 -9.25
C ILE A 288 -23.74 1.83 -10.65
N CYS A 289 -23.62 3.02 -11.23
CA CYS A 289 -22.94 3.26 -12.51
C CYS A 289 -21.50 3.78 -12.28
N LYS A 290 -20.52 3.25 -13.03
CA LYS A 290 -19.10 3.65 -13.01
C LYS A 290 -18.56 3.63 -14.45
N PRO A 291 -17.61 4.49 -14.88
CA PRO A 291 -16.84 4.24 -16.09
C PRO A 291 -15.94 3.01 -15.88
N THR A 292 -15.72 2.19 -16.92
CA THR A 292 -14.85 0.99 -16.81
C THR A 292 -13.40 1.34 -16.49
N GLU A 293 -12.91 2.46 -17.03
CA GLU A 293 -11.59 3.05 -16.79
C GLU A 293 -11.71 4.56 -16.58
N LEU A 294 -11.02 5.13 -15.58
CA LEU A 294 -11.09 6.56 -15.29
C LEU A 294 -10.51 7.44 -16.42
N ALA A 295 -9.58 6.88 -17.22
CA ALA A 295 -9.00 7.52 -18.39
C ALA A 295 -9.99 7.62 -19.57
N LYS A 296 -10.90 6.65 -19.71
CA LYS A 296 -11.87 6.51 -20.82
C LYS A 296 -13.30 6.90 -20.41
N LYS A 297 -13.43 7.76 -19.40
CA LYS A 297 -14.72 8.12 -18.81
C LYS A 297 -15.56 9.11 -19.61
N GLY A 298 -15.02 9.68 -20.69
CA GLY A 298 -15.69 10.73 -21.48
C GLY A 298 -16.28 11.86 -20.63
N ALA A 299 -17.55 12.18 -20.89
CA ALA A 299 -18.32 13.16 -20.13
C ALA A 299 -18.93 12.64 -18.80
N PHE A 300 -18.59 11.42 -18.34
CA PHE A 300 -19.08 10.89 -17.06
C PHE A 300 -18.61 11.74 -15.87
N ILE A 301 -19.58 12.24 -15.09
CA ILE A 301 -19.32 13.14 -13.97
C ILE A 301 -18.96 12.34 -12.71
N GLY A 302 -17.72 12.47 -12.26
CA GLY A 302 -17.23 11.87 -11.01
C GLY A 302 -16.44 10.58 -11.19
N LYS A 303 -16.75 9.57 -10.37
CA LYS A 303 -16.15 8.22 -10.33
C LYS A 303 -17.22 7.12 -10.26
N THR A 304 -18.22 7.35 -9.42
CA THR A 304 -19.28 6.40 -9.06
C THR A 304 -20.57 7.19 -8.97
N LEU A 305 -21.67 6.58 -9.39
CA LEU A 305 -22.99 7.19 -9.38
C LEU A 305 -24.04 6.19 -8.91
N ILE A 306 -24.88 6.58 -7.95
CA ILE A 306 -26.09 5.84 -7.60
C ILE A 306 -27.23 6.39 -8.46
N VAL A 307 -28.11 5.50 -8.91
CA VAL A 307 -29.27 5.77 -9.77
C VAL A 307 -30.45 5.02 -9.18
N GLU A 308 -31.53 5.73 -8.85
CA GLU A 308 -32.64 5.21 -8.03
C GLU A 308 -33.76 4.53 -8.84
N ASN A 309 -33.80 4.73 -10.16
CA ASN A 309 -34.83 4.16 -11.06
C ASN A 309 -34.41 4.22 -12.54
N ASP A 310 -35.23 3.60 -13.41
CA ASP A 310 -35.02 3.53 -14.86
C ASP A 310 -35.10 4.89 -15.56
N VAL A 311 -36.01 5.77 -15.11
CA VAL A 311 -36.15 7.14 -15.63
C VAL A 311 -34.87 7.93 -15.40
N GLU A 312 -34.31 7.87 -14.19
CA GLU A 312 -33.02 8.47 -13.88
C GLU A 312 -31.87 7.85 -14.69
N LEU A 313 -31.86 6.51 -14.85
CA LEU A 313 -30.84 5.81 -15.64
C LEU A 313 -30.79 6.34 -17.08
N ARG A 314 -31.96 6.43 -17.73
CA ARG A 314 -32.11 6.97 -19.10
C ARG A 314 -31.64 8.42 -19.17
N GLN A 315 -32.08 9.28 -18.25
CA GLN A 315 -31.73 10.70 -18.21
C GLN A 315 -30.23 10.95 -18.02
N ARG A 316 -29.56 10.12 -17.22
CA ARG A 316 -28.21 10.43 -16.70
C ARG A 316 -27.08 9.59 -17.29
N ILE A 317 -27.39 8.43 -17.87
CA ILE A 317 -26.43 7.53 -18.52
C ILE A 317 -26.72 7.37 -20.02
N GLY A 318 -27.99 7.45 -20.45
CA GLY A 318 -28.40 7.22 -21.85
C GLY A 318 -27.58 8.00 -22.88
N CYS A 319 -27.46 9.32 -22.72
CA CYS A 319 -26.73 10.19 -23.64
C CYS A 319 -25.20 9.92 -23.70
N LEU A 320 -24.62 9.26 -22.69
CA LEU A 320 -23.21 8.85 -22.69
C LEU A 320 -23.02 7.52 -23.43
N VAL A 321 -23.95 6.59 -23.20
CA VAL A 321 -23.91 5.21 -23.75
C VAL A 321 -24.33 5.17 -25.22
N SER A 322 -25.28 6.00 -25.65
CA SER A 322 -25.72 6.08 -27.06
C SER A 322 -24.67 6.66 -28.00
N LYS A 323 -23.82 7.57 -27.51
CA LYS A 323 -22.73 8.19 -28.27
C LYS A 323 -21.44 7.36 -28.30
N GLY A 324 -21.30 6.38 -27.41
CA GLY A 324 -20.01 5.74 -27.14
C GLY A 324 -19.01 6.64 -26.41
N ASP A 325 -19.46 7.73 -25.76
CA ASP A 325 -18.59 8.68 -25.04
C ASP A 325 -17.80 7.98 -23.90
N ALA A 326 -18.36 6.92 -23.32
CA ALA A 326 -17.71 6.08 -22.31
C ALA A 326 -18.35 4.69 -22.23
N LEU A 327 -17.53 3.65 -22.04
CA LEU A 327 -18.01 2.34 -21.58
C LEU A 327 -18.39 2.44 -20.09
N VAL A 328 -19.65 2.16 -19.77
CA VAL A 328 -20.18 2.23 -18.40
C VAL A 328 -20.39 0.82 -17.85
N LEU A 329 -19.86 0.57 -16.65
CA LEU A 329 -20.17 -0.58 -15.82
C LEU A 329 -21.35 -0.22 -14.91
N ILE A 330 -22.46 -0.95 -15.05
CA ILE A 330 -23.61 -0.87 -14.15
C ILE A 330 -23.57 -2.10 -13.22
N GLN A 331 -23.80 -1.85 -11.92
CA GLN A 331 -23.75 -2.85 -10.87
C GLN A 331 -24.96 -2.75 -9.95
N GLU A 332 -25.35 -3.86 -9.35
CA GLU A 332 -26.25 -3.93 -8.19
C GLU A 332 -25.75 -3.05 -7.03
N TYR A 333 -26.68 -2.33 -6.37
CA TYR A 333 -26.38 -1.64 -5.12
C TYR A 333 -26.38 -2.62 -3.95
N ILE A 334 -25.20 -3.06 -3.51
CA ILE A 334 -25.06 -3.83 -2.28
C ILE A 334 -25.52 -2.96 -1.09
N PRO A 335 -26.53 -3.39 -0.30
CA PRO A 335 -27.02 -2.65 0.86
C PRO A 335 -25.93 -2.32 1.87
N GLY A 336 -25.97 -1.10 2.41
CA GLY A 336 -25.19 -0.74 3.60
C GLY A 336 -24.67 0.68 3.66
N SER A 337 -24.22 1.09 4.85
CA SER A 337 -23.62 2.41 5.08
C SER A 337 -22.24 2.61 4.43
N GLN A 338 -21.72 3.84 4.40
CA GLN A 338 -20.33 4.11 3.97
C GLN A 338 -19.29 3.50 4.93
N ASP A 339 -19.65 3.33 6.21
CA ASP A 339 -18.76 2.81 7.26
C ASP A 339 -18.49 1.30 7.08
N ASN A 340 -19.26 0.63 6.21
CA ASN A 340 -19.09 -0.76 5.79
C ASN A 340 -18.29 -0.92 4.48
N ILE A 341 -17.53 0.10 4.06
CA ILE A 341 -16.49 -0.05 3.02
C ILE A 341 -15.16 -0.37 3.69
N PHE A 342 -14.60 -1.53 3.33
CA PHE A 342 -13.33 -2.06 3.81
C PHE A 342 -12.31 -2.09 2.67
N PHE A 343 -11.03 -2.15 3.03
CA PHE A 343 -9.94 -2.29 2.06
C PHE A 343 -8.84 -3.20 2.61
N THR A 344 -8.01 -3.74 1.72
CA THR A 344 -6.76 -4.40 2.09
C THR A 344 -5.65 -3.93 1.16
N LEU A 345 -4.57 -3.43 1.76
CA LEU A 345 -3.34 -3.02 1.09
C LEU A 345 -2.33 -4.17 1.18
N VAL A 346 -1.66 -4.52 0.09
CA VAL A 346 -0.72 -5.66 0.06
C VAL A 346 0.58 -5.36 -0.67
N ALA A 347 1.58 -6.17 -0.38
CA ALA A 347 2.77 -6.34 -1.18
C ALA A 347 2.74 -7.77 -1.72
N CYS A 348 2.70 -7.92 -3.04
CA CYS A 348 2.74 -9.21 -3.71
C CYS A 348 4.10 -9.46 -4.37
N SER A 349 4.59 -10.69 -4.28
CA SER A 349 5.70 -11.16 -5.12
C SER A 349 5.32 -11.16 -6.59
N ARG A 350 6.30 -11.28 -7.48
CA ARG A 350 6.08 -11.24 -8.94
C ARG A 350 5.02 -12.23 -9.45
N GLY A 351 4.83 -13.37 -8.77
CA GLY A 351 3.81 -14.38 -9.09
C GLY A 351 2.39 -14.08 -8.56
N GLY A 352 2.18 -12.98 -7.84
CA GLY A 352 0.89 -12.61 -7.24
C GLY A 352 0.60 -13.23 -5.86
N ASN A 353 1.59 -13.88 -5.23
CA ASN A 353 1.47 -14.35 -3.85
C ASN A 353 1.64 -13.17 -2.89
N VAL A 354 0.76 -13.06 -1.88
CA VAL A 354 0.80 -11.99 -0.89
C VAL A 354 1.96 -12.22 0.08
N CYS A 355 2.97 -11.34 0.05
CA CYS A 355 4.11 -11.38 0.98
C CYS A 355 3.77 -10.70 2.32
N SER A 356 2.95 -9.63 2.29
CA SER A 356 2.37 -9.03 3.50
C SER A 356 1.14 -8.19 3.16
N LYS A 357 0.27 -7.94 4.15
CA LYS A 357 -1.02 -7.28 4.02
C LYS A 357 -1.34 -6.40 5.24
N ILE A 358 -2.14 -5.35 5.04
CA ILE A 358 -2.79 -4.55 6.09
C ILE A 358 -4.24 -4.31 5.67
N ALA A 359 -5.19 -4.74 6.51
CA ALA A 359 -6.61 -4.50 6.33
C ALA A 359 -7.07 -3.21 7.03
N GLY A 360 -8.12 -2.57 6.51
CA GLY A 360 -8.67 -1.33 7.06
C GLY A 360 -10.12 -1.08 6.66
N ARG A 361 -10.74 -0.05 7.26
CA ARG A 361 -12.08 0.43 6.92
C ARG A 361 -12.14 1.94 6.70
N LYS A 362 -13.08 2.36 5.88
CA LYS A 362 -13.35 3.75 5.50
C LYS A 362 -14.24 4.39 6.58
N LEU A 363 -13.74 5.42 7.27
CA LEU A 363 -14.49 6.16 8.30
C LEU A 363 -15.08 7.48 7.79
N MET A 364 -14.52 8.00 6.69
CA MET A 364 -14.97 9.19 5.97
C MET A 364 -14.34 9.25 4.56
N ASP A 365 -15.12 9.60 3.54
CA ASP A 365 -14.63 9.98 2.21
C ASP A 365 -14.64 11.53 2.01
N ASP A 366 -14.13 12.04 0.90
CA ASP A 366 -14.17 13.48 0.55
C ASP A 366 -15.51 13.96 -0.05
N GLY A 367 -16.52 13.09 -0.09
CA GLY A 367 -17.75 13.26 -0.88
C GLY A 367 -17.59 12.90 -2.37
N ARG A 368 -16.48 12.27 -2.77
CA ARG A 368 -16.21 11.81 -4.15
C ARG A 368 -15.57 10.41 -4.19
N GLY A 369 -15.71 9.64 -3.11
CA GLY A 369 -15.19 8.28 -2.94
C GLY A 369 -13.71 8.16 -2.52
N CYS A 370 -12.94 9.26 -2.54
CA CYS A 370 -11.56 9.23 -2.03
C CYS A 370 -11.56 9.20 -0.50
N ILE A 371 -10.82 8.26 0.11
CA ILE A 371 -10.71 8.15 1.58
C ILE A 371 -10.12 9.44 2.15
N GLY A 372 -10.85 10.08 3.06
CA GLY A 372 -10.40 11.22 3.86
C GLY A 372 -10.00 10.80 5.28
N ILE A 373 -10.65 9.77 5.84
CA ILE A 373 -10.25 9.10 7.08
C ILE A 373 -10.50 7.59 6.94
N GLY A 374 -9.54 6.79 7.37
CA GLY A 374 -9.71 5.35 7.56
C GLY A 374 -8.94 4.87 8.79
N GLU A 375 -9.23 3.66 9.25
CA GLU A 375 -8.45 2.99 10.29
C GLU A 375 -8.12 1.55 9.89
N THR A 376 -7.02 1.02 10.42
CA THR A 376 -6.70 -0.41 10.36
C THR A 376 -7.76 -1.23 11.09
N VAL A 377 -8.12 -2.38 10.54
CA VAL A 377 -8.96 -3.38 11.23
C VAL A 377 -8.38 -4.77 11.03
N TYR A 378 -8.84 -5.72 11.83
CA TYR A 378 -8.76 -7.12 11.49
C TYR A 378 -10.16 -7.65 11.21
N ASP A 379 -10.29 -8.44 10.15
CA ASP A 379 -11.47 -9.25 9.88
C ASP A 379 -11.01 -10.47 9.09
N ARG A 380 -11.13 -11.66 9.68
CA ARG A 380 -10.63 -12.91 9.09
C ARG A 380 -11.31 -13.25 7.76
N LEU A 381 -12.58 -12.84 7.57
CA LEU A 381 -13.28 -13.07 6.31
C LEU A 381 -12.78 -12.09 5.22
N LEU A 382 -12.51 -10.83 5.58
CA LEU A 382 -11.91 -9.84 4.68
C LEU A 382 -10.54 -10.33 4.19
N GLU A 383 -9.71 -10.88 5.08
CA GLU A 383 -8.40 -11.41 4.69
C GLU A 383 -8.51 -12.59 3.70
N ILE A 384 -9.47 -13.49 3.91
CA ILE A 384 -9.70 -14.64 3.01
C ILE A 384 -10.15 -14.16 1.61
N GLU A 385 -11.11 -13.24 1.54
CA GLU A 385 -11.58 -12.72 0.24
C GLU A 385 -10.52 -11.86 -0.46
N SER A 386 -9.73 -11.08 0.30
CA SER A 386 -8.57 -10.34 -0.23
C SER A 386 -7.50 -11.28 -0.79
N GLU A 387 -7.15 -12.37 -0.10
CA GLU A 387 -6.17 -13.33 -0.62
C GLU A 387 -6.65 -14.04 -1.89
N LYS A 388 -7.93 -14.43 -1.98
CA LYS A 388 -8.50 -14.93 -3.24
C LYS A 388 -8.36 -13.90 -4.36
N ALA A 389 -8.67 -12.63 -4.07
CA ALA A 389 -8.60 -11.55 -5.04
C ALA A 389 -7.17 -11.36 -5.59
N PHE A 390 -6.16 -11.25 -4.73
CA PHE A 390 -4.79 -11.01 -5.19
C PHE A 390 -4.19 -12.20 -5.95
N ARG A 391 -4.44 -13.45 -5.50
CA ARG A 391 -4.08 -14.66 -6.26
C ARG A 391 -4.76 -14.67 -7.64
N GLY A 392 -6.04 -14.29 -7.69
CA GLY A 392 -6.84 -14.17 -8.91
C GLY A 392 -6.39 -13.08 -9.89
N PHE A 393 -5.80 -11.99 -9.39
CA PHE A 393 -5.15 -10.98 -10.23
C PHE A 393 -3.82 -11.49 -10.80
N SER A 394 -3.05 -12.26 -10.01
CA SER A 394 -1.81 -12.91 -10.43
C SER A 394 -0.72 -11.91 -10.87
N VAL A 395 -0.55 -10.84 -10.09
CA VAL A 395 0.38 -9.74 -10.37
C VAL A 395 1.09 -9.30 -9.08
N GLY A 396 2.37 -8.97 -9.18
CA GLY A 396 3.18 -8.48 -8.07
C GLY A 396 3.01 -6.98 -7.77
N GLY A 397 3.89 -6.47 -6.90
CA GLY A 397 3.95 -5.06 -6.53
C GLY A 397 3.04 -4.69 -5.36
N VAL A 398 2.93 -3.37 -5.10
CA VAL A 398 2.07 -2.87 -4.02
C VAL A 398 0.68 -2.61 -4.59
N LEU A 399 -0.32 -3.28 -4.03
CA LEU A 399 -1.68 -3.29 -4.54
C LEU A 399 -2.68 -2.90 -3.44
N GLY A 400 -3.90 -2.58 -3.85
CA GLY A 400 -5.03 -2.40 -2.95
C GLY A 400 -6.32 -3.00 -3.52
N VAL A 401 -7.24 -3.41 -2.64
CA VAL A 401 -8.58 -3.87 -3.01
C VAL A 401 -9.60 -3.27 -2.05
N GLU A 402 -10.71 -2.75 -2.58
CA GLU A 402 -11.87 -2.32 -1.79
C GLU A 402 -13.02 -3.35 -1.86
N PHE A 403 -13.65 -3.59 -0.70
CA PHE A 403 -14.83 -4.43 -0.52
C PHE A 403 -15.93 -3.65 0.22
N LYS A 404 -17.20 -3.96 -0.05
CA LYS A 404 -18.33 -3.54 0.80
C LYS A 404 -18.83 -4.75 1.59
N ARG A 405 -18.94 -4.63 2.91
CA ARG A 405 -19.70 -5.59 3.72
C ARG A 405 -21.19 -5.36 3.51
N HIS A 406 -21.92 -6.41 3.16
CA HIS A 406 -23.37 -6.40 3.03
C HIS A 406 -24.02 -6.42 4.43
N ASP A 407 -24.82 -5.41 4.77
CA ASP A 407 -25.32 -5.21 6.15
C ASP A 407 -26.09 -6.41 6.73
N LEU A 408 -26.91 -7.09 5.91
CA LEU A 408 -27.72 -8.23 6.38
C LEU A 408 -26.99 -9.58 6.47
N THR A 409 -26.04 -9.88 5.56
CA THR A 409 -25.39 -11.21 5.51
C THR A 409 -23.97 -11.22 6.08
N GLY A 410 -23.34 -10.05 6.25
CA GLY A 410 -21.94 -9.92 6.68
C GLY A 410 -20.92 -10.21 5.58
N ASP A 411 -21.35 -10.61 4.38
CA ASP A 411 -20.49 -10.93 3.23
C ASP A 411 -19.73 -9.73 2.69
N PHE A 412 -18.50 -9.95 2.21
CA PHE A 412 -17.76 -8.95 1.44
C PHE A 412 -18.01 -9.07 -0.06
N TYR A 413 -18.44 -7.99 -0.69
CA TYR A 413 -18.61 -7.84 -2.13
C TYR A 413 -17.54 -6.90 -2.69
N PHE A 414 -16.84 -7.32 -3.75
CA PHE A 414 -15.77 -6.56 -4.40
C PHE A 414 -16.26 -5.23 -5.02
N ILE A 415 -15.52 -4.12 -4.79
CA ILE A 415 -15.84 -2.79 -5.33
C ILE A 415 -14.92 -2.42 -6.51
N GLU A 416 -13.60 -2.46 -6.29
CA GLU A 416 -12.53 -2.21 -7.27
C GLU A 416 -11.17 -2.63 -6.68
N ALA A 417 -10.18 -2.86 -7.54
CA ALA A 417 -8.78 -3.02 -7.16
C ALA A 417 -7.88 -1.96 -7.81
N ASN A 418 -6.77 -1.64 -7.13
CA ASN A 418 -5.78 -0.64 -7.48
C ASN A 418 -4.41 -1.32 -7.70
N PHE A 419 -3.86 -1.23 -8.92
CA PHE A 419 -2.59 -1.90 -9.29
C PHE A 419 -1.35 -1.03 -9.02
N ARG A 420 -1.40 -0.36 -7.87
CA ARG A 420 -0.46 0.61 -7.32
C ARG A 420 -0.77 0.81 -5.84
N PRO A 421 0.12 1.44 -5.05
CA PRO A 421 -0.23 2.03 -3.77
C PRO A 421 -1.48 2.93 -3.83
N GLU A 422 -2.23 2.97 -2.73
CA GLU A 422 -3.38 3.86 -2.53
C GLU A 422 -2.98 5.11 -1.72
N ASN A 423 -3.87 6.12 -1.64
CA ASN A 423 -3.63 7.29 -0.79
C ASN A 423 -3.40 6.90 0.68
N THR A 424 -4.05 5.83 1.14
CA THR A 424 -3.93 5.24 2.48
C THR A 424 -2.62 4.49 2.71
N HIS A 425 -1.71 4.36 1.73
CA HIS A 425 -0.48 3.54 1.82
C HIS A 425 0.36 3.82 3.09
N ALA A 426 0.48 5.07 3.52
CA ALA A 426 1.19 5.44 4.75
C ALA A 426 0.61 4.79 6.03
N MET A 427 -0.66 4.38 6.02
CA MET A 427 -1.28 3.61 7.11
C MET A 427 -0.54 2.28 7.32
N ALA A 428 -0.19 1.56 6.26
CA ALA A 428 0.47 0.26 6.37
C ALA A 428 1.85 0.38 7.03
N GLN A 429 2.66 1.35 6.60
CA GLN A 429 3.97 1.61 7.21
C GLN A 429 3.84 2.01 8.69
N ALA A 430 2.83 2.82 9.04
CA ALA A 430 2.57 3.18 10.43
C ALA A 430 2.01 2.03 11.27
N ALA A 431 1.31 1.07 10.65
CA ALA A 431 0.78 -0.15 11.29
C ALA A 431 1.87 -1.19 11.58
N GLY A 432 2.99 -1.13 10.85
CA GLY A 432 4.17 -2.00 11.04
C GLY A 432 4.72 -2.60 9.75
N VAL A 433 4.02 -2.43 8.61
CA VAL A 433 4.31 -3.15 7.35
C VAL A 433 4.70 -2.17 6.24
N ASN A 434 5.97 -2.19 5.83
CA ASN A 434 6.45 -1.33 4.75
C ASN A 434 6.31 -2.03 3.39
N LEU A 435 5.11 -1.92 2.81
CA LEU A 435 4.74 -2.60 1.57
C LEU A 435 5.67 -2.24 0.39
N SER A 436 6.05 -0.95 0.24
CA SER A 436 6.94 -0.52 -0.86
C SER A 436 8.34 -1.13 -0.76
N VAL A 437 8.86 -1.33 0.46
CA VAL A 437 10.17 -1.94 0.68
C VAL A 437 10.15 -3.45 0.50
N ILE A 438 9.05 -4.14 0.86
CA ILE A 438 8.88 -5.56 0.51
C ILE A 438 8.99 -5.72 -1.01
N THR A 439 8.25 -4.92 -1.79
CA THR A 439 8.26 -5.06 -3.25
C THR A 439 9.52 -4.51 -3.92
N TYR A 440 10.27 -3.63 -3.24
CA TYR A 440 11.61 -3.23 -3.64
C TYR A 440 12.57 -4.42 -3.54
N LEU A 441 12.56 -5.10 -2.40
CA LEU A 441 13.39 -6.28 -2.13
C LEU A 441 13.06 -7.41 -3.11
N GLU A 442 11.78 -7.69 -3.38
CA GLU A 442 11.34 -8.59 -4.45
C GLU A 442 11.95 -8.22 -5.82
N ALA A 443 11.92 -6.94 -6.19
CA ALA A 443 12.43 -6.48 -7.49
C ALA A 443 13.96 -6.53 -7.62
N VAL A 444 14.71 -6.44 -6.52
CA VAL A 444 16.19 -6.55 -6.49
C VAL A 444 16.69 -7.95 -6.09
N CYS A 445 15.82 -8.98 -6.18
CA CYS A 445 16.13 -10.38 -5.85
C CYS A 445 16.53 -10.63 -4.38
N LEU A 446 16.05 -9.80 -3.46
CA LEU A 446 16.16 -9.95 -1.99
C LEU A 446 14.79 -10.22 -1.33
N GLY A 447 13.84 -10.76 -2.10
CA GLY A 447 12.51 -11.17 -1.62
C GLY A 447 12.60 -12.14 -0.44
N GLY A 448 11.57 -12.14 0.41
CA GLY A 448 11.54 -12.98 1.62
C GLY A 448 12.46 -12.56 2.78
N LEU A 449 13.48 -11.70 2.57
CA LEU A 449 14.37 -11.23 3.65
C LEU A 449 13.70 -10.28 4.67
N TYR A 450 12.51 -9.75 4.35
CA TYR A 450 11.76 -8.83 5.21
C TYR A 450 10.31 -9.32 5.44
N ALA A 451 10.01 -9.71 6.68
CA ALA A 451 8.69 -10.21 7.11
C ALA A 451 8.18 -9.44 8.35
N PRO A 452 7.52 -8.28 8.19
CA PRO A 452 7.05 -7.47 9.32
C PRO A 452 5.92 -8.14 10.13
N LEU A 453 6.06 -8.17 11.45
CA LEU A 453 5.19 -8.92 12.38
C LEU A 453 4.13 -8.07 13.12
N SER A 454 3.56 -7.01 12.52
CA SER A 454 2.64 -6.13 13.26
C SER A 454 1.41 -5.60 12.49
N TYR A 455 0.26 -5.69 13.17
CA TYR A 455 -1.01 -5.04 12.80
C TYR A 455 -1.40 -4.01 13.88
N ARG A 456 -0.59 -2.97 14.06
CA ARG A 456 -0.89 -1.92 15.05
C ARG A 456 -2.14 -1.13 14.66
N LYS A 457 -2.97 -0.79 15.64
CA LYS A 457 -4.14 0.06 15.40
C LYS A 457 -3.72 1.47 15.02
N VAL A 458 -3.98 1.85 13.77
CA VAL A 458 -3.67 3.16 13.18
C VAL A 458 -4.91 3.79 12.57
N THR A 459 -5.13 5.07 12.88
CA THR A 459 -6.06 5.93 12.15
C THR A 459 -5.26 6.82 11.20
N TRP A 460 -5.55 6.77 9.90
CA TRP A 460 -4.98 7.65 8.89
C TRP A 460 -6.01 8.70 8.47
N MET A 461 -5.55 9.93 8.24
CA MET A 461 -6.37 11.05 7.80
C MET A 461 -5.65 11.86 6.72
N ASP A 462 -6.33 12.27 5.65
CA ASP A 462 -5.90 13.41 4.83
C ASP A 462 -6.61 14.65 5.35
N ALA A 463 -5.91 15.46 6.16
CA ALA A 463 -6.50 16.68 6.73
C ALA A 463 -6.98 17.66 5.64
N SER A 464 -6.36 17.66 4.45
CA SER A 464 -6.78 18.53 3.35
C SER A 464 -8.13 18.09 2.76
N LEU A 465 -8.36 16.78 2.59
CA LEU A 465 -9.66 16.25 2.16
C LEU A 465 -10.74 16.44 3.23
N VAL A 466 -10.42 16.21 4.52
CA VAL A 466 -11.37 16.41 5.63
C VAL A 466 -11.79 17.88 5.76
N ILE A 467 -10.85 18.83 5.63
CA ILE A 467 -11.16 20.27 5.61
C ILE A 467 -12.00 20.62 4.38
N LEU A 468 -11.64 20.14 3.19
CA LEU A 468 -12.40 20.39 1.96
C LEU A 468 -13.82 19.80 2.01
N ARG A 469 -14.04 18.64 2.64
CA ARG A 469 -15.39 18.09 2.88
C ARG A 469 -16.21 19.01 3.77
N LYS A 470 -15.68 19.42 4.94
CA LYS A 470 -16.39 20.31 5.88
C LYS A 470 -16.76 21.66 5.25
N LEU A 471 -15.87 22.23 4.42
CA LEU A 471 -16.12 23.47 3.68
C LEU A 471 -17.19 23.31 2.58
N ARG A 472 -17.37 22.11 2.02
CA ARG A 472 -18.43 21.80 1.04
C ARG A 472 -19.78 21.56 1.69
N THR A 473 -19.84 20.75 2.76
CA THR A 473 -21.10 20.21 3.29
C THR A 473 -21.85 21.18 4.21
N ARG A 474 -21.18 22.21 4.78
CA ARG A 474 -21.75 23.20 5.73
C ARG A 474 -22.44 22.64 6.99
N SER A 475 -22.52 21.33 7.16
CA SER A 475 -23.06 20.66 8.34
C SER A 475 -22.01 20.54 9.44
N SER A 476 -22.34 21.02 10.65
CA SER A 476 -21.44 21.08 11.80
C SER A 476 -21.42 19.82 12.67
N LYS A 477 -22.14 18.75 12.28
CA LYS A 477 -22.37 17.55 13.11
C LYS A 477 -21.55 16.30 12.75
N ASP A 478 -20.65 16.35 11.75
CA ASP A 478 -19.68 15.27 11.48
C ASP A 478 -18.58 15.26 12.57
N SER A 479 -18.90 14.71 13.75
CA SER A 479 -18.06 14.63 14.94
C SER A 479 -16.97 13.56 14.82
N VAL A 480 -16.02 13.76 13.90
CA VAL A 480 -14.83 12.90 13.69
C VAL A 480 -14.17 12.45 15.01
N ARG A 481 -14.05 13.37 15.99
CA ARG A 481 -13.48 13.10 17.33
C ARG A 481 -14.24 12.05 18.16
N GLN A 482 -15.51 11.78 17.89
CA GLN A 482 -16.27 10.70 18.54
C GLN A 482 -16.08 9.33 17.85
N ARG A 483 -15.65 9.31 16.57
CA ARG A 483 -15.38 8.08 15.83
C ARG A 483 -13.96 7.54 16.05
N THR A 484 -12.98 8.41 16.30
CA THR A 484 -11.60 8.04 16.65
C THR A 484 -11.45 7.71 18.15
N GLY A 485 -12.35 6.88 18.69
CA GLY A 485 -12.57 6.71 20.14
C GLY A 485 -11.64 5.74 20.87
N ASP A 486 -10.52 5.33 20.26
CA ASP A 486 -9.70 4.20 20.74
C ASP A 486 -8.20 4.53 20.74
N LYS A 487 -7.39 3.78 21.50
CA LYS A 487 -5.98 4.04 21.85
C LYS A 487 -4.97 3.84 20.71
N GLY A 488 -5.41 3.95 19.46
CA GLY A 488 -4.57 3.78 18.27
C GLY A 488 -3.68 4.99 17.97
N LYS A 489 -2.66 4.78 17.12
CA LYS A 489 -1.79 5.84 16.60
C LYS A 489 -2.50 6.61 15.49
N VAL A 490 -2.64 7.92 15.63
CA VAL A 490 -3.19 8.78 14.57
C VAL A 490 -2.05 9.35 13.71
N ILE A 491 -2.19 9.28 12.39
CA ILE A 491 -1.27 9.91 11.42
C ILE A 491 -2.03 10.76 10.38
N ASP A 492 -1.35 11.76 9.83
CA ASP A 492 -1.82 12.53 8.67
C ASP A 492 -1.12 12.04 7.39
N ALA A 493 -1.78 12.22 6.25
CA ALA A 493 -1.32 11.80 4.94
C ALA A 493 -0.07 12.56 4.42
N LEU A 494 0.22 13.73 4.98
CA LEU A 494 1.33 14.60 4.56
C LEU A 494 2.28 14.91 5.71
N TRP A 495 1.77 15.16 6.92
CA TRP A 495 2.60 15.56 8.05
C TRP A 495 3.36 14.38 8.68
N LEU A 496 4.67 14.37 8.46
CA LEU A 496 5.62 13.44 9.08
C LEU A 496 6.68 14.26 9.83
N LEU A 497 6.93 13.97 11.12
CA LEU A 497 7.87 14.75 11.93
C LEU A 497 9.32 14.70 11.40
N ALA A 498 9.72 13.59 10.77
CA ALA A 498 11.03 13.45 10.14
C ALA A 498 11.18 14.24 8.82
N ASP A 499 10.05 14.60 8.19
CA ASP A 499 9.95 15.22 6.86
C ASP A 499 8.71 16.15 6.75
N PRO A 500 8.68 17.29 7.47
CA PRO A 500 7.46 18.11 7.60
C PRO A 500 7.22 19.07 6.42
N LEU A 501 8.25 19.38 5.63
CA LEU A 501 8.19 20.43 4.61
C LEU A 501 7.15 20.17 3.50
N PRO A 502 6.97 18.94 2.96
CA PRO A 502 5.93 18.69 1.95
C PRO A 502 4.51 19.01 2.42
N ALA A 503 4.22 18.80 3.72
CA ALA A 503 2.95 19.17 4.32
C ALA A 503 2.77 20.68 4.36
N ILE A 504 3.79 21.40 4.86
CA ILE A 504 3.79 22.87 4.93
C ILE A 504 3.59 23.48 3.53
N VAL A 505 4.37 23.02 2.54
CA VAL A 505 4.27 23.46 1.15
C VAL A 505 2.89 23.15 0.55
N TRP A 506 2.34 21.95 0.77
CA TRP A 506 1.00 21.60 0.31
C TRP A 506 -0.06 22.51 0.91
N TYR A 507 -0.11 22.69 2.23
CA TYR A 507 -1.14 23.50 2.88
C TYR A 507 -1.05 24.98 2.50
N LEU A 508 0.15 25.54 2.31
CA LEU A 508 0.33 26.89 1.75
C LEU A 508 -0.20 27.02 0.32
N LEU A 509 0.12 26.06 -0.56
CA LEU A 509 -0.37 26.07 -1.95
C LEU A 509 -1.90 25.89 -2.05
N LYS A 510 -2.49 25.01 -1.22
CA LYS A 510 -3.94 24.78 -1.20
C LYS A 510 -4.70 25.97 -0.62
N SER A 511 -4.22 26.57 0.48
CA SER A 511 -4.84 27.76 1.06
C SER A 511 -4.77 28.96 0.11
N GLY A 512 -3.62 29.22 -0.54
CA GLY A 512 -3.51 30.24 -1.59
C GLY A 512 -4.47 30.02 -2.76
N SER A 513 -4.65 28.76 -3.20
CA SER A 513 -5.64 28.41 -4.24
C SER A 513 -7.09 28.67 -3.79
N LEU A 514 -7.42 28.41 -2.52
CA LEU A 514 -8.75 28.69 -1.96
C LEU A 514 -9.00 30.21 -1.86
N ILE A 515 -8.01 30.99 -1.41
CA ILE A 515 -8.10 32.46 -1.36
C ILE A 515 -8.32 33.03 -2.76
N LYS A 516 -7.53 32.62 -3.77
CA LYS A 516 -7.71 33.08 -5.15
C LYS A 516 -9.09 32.72 -5.72
N ARG A 517 -9.63 31.52 -5.41
CA ARG A 517 -11.01 31.12 -5.78
C ARG A 517 -12.10 31.81 -4.97
N GLY A 518 -11.77 32.43 -3.84
CA GLY A 518 -12.64 33.32 -3.09
C GLY A 518 -12.70 34.68 -3.75
N PHE A 519 -11.52 35.31 -3.91
CA PHE A 519 -11.35 36.60 -4.57
C PHE A 519 -11.99 36.64 -5.96
N ASN A 520 -11.69 35.69 -6.85
CA ASN A 520 -12.29 35.64 -8.19
C ASN A 520 -13.83 35.54 -8.18
N ARG A 521 -14.44 34.93 -7.14
CA ARG A 521 -15.92 34.84 -6.98
C ARG A 521 -16.55 36.07 -6.34
N VAL A 522 -15.74 36.91 -5.68
CA VAL A 522 -16.15 38.23 -5.23
C VAL A 522 -16.07 39.20 -6.40
N VAL A 523 -14.95 39.18 -7.14
CA VAL A 523 -14.74 40.01 -8.34
C VAL A 523 -15.78 39.72 -9.42
N SER A 524 -16.12 38.45 -9.71
CA SER A 524 -17.14 38.15 -10.72
C SER A 524 -18.51 38.75 -10.39
N ARG A 525 -18.85 38.91 -9.11
CA ARG A 525 -20.09 39.54 -8.62
C ARG A 525 -20.07 41.07 -8.60
N PHE A 526 -18.98 41.68 -9.07
CA PHE A 526 -18.89 43.11 -9.38
C PHE A 526 -18.86 43.37 -10.89
N TYR A 527 -18.98 42.31 -11.70
CA TYR A 527 -19.08 42.35 -13.17
C TYR A 527 -20.30 41.57 -13.70
N GLU A 528 -21.21 41.20 -12.79
CA GLU A 528 -22.59 40.73 -13.00
C GLU A 528 -23.54 41.83 -12.50
#